data_AF-A0A9N9N6X0-F1
#
_entry.id   AF-A0A9N9N6X0-F1
#
_cell.length_a   1.000
_cell.length_b   1.000
_cell.length_c   1.000
_cell.angle_alpha   90.00
_cell.angle_beta   90.00
_cell.angle_gamma   90.00
#
_symmetry.space_group_name_H-M   'P 1'
#
loop_
_entity.id
_entity.type
_entity.pdbx_description
1 polymer ?
#
loop_
_entity_poly.entity_id
_entity_poly.type
_entity_poly.pdbx_seq_one_letter_code
_entity_poly.pdbx_strand_id
1 'polypeptide(L)' 'WKLKEGNKSDTDKKPPEIPIIEGLNGLEKFISFVKQQESCDFNVEDLKIFRKYLSFIRRKYIESMKQKPITDFFSVYSE' A
#
# COMPACT_ATOMS: atom_id res chain seq x y z
N TRP A 1 -0.48 -2.73 34.19
CA TRP A 1 0.31 -2.84 32.95
C TRP A 1 0.67 -1.44 32.47
N LYS A 2 1.92 -1.01 32.64
CA LYS A 2 2.37 0.28 32.09
C LYS A 2 2.66 0.07 30.61
N LEU A 3 1.99 0.82 29.73
CA LEU A 3 2.46 1.01 28.36
C LEU A 3 3.88 1.57 28.45
N LYS A 4 4.86 0.83 27.93
CA LYS A 4 6.18 1.41 27.68
C LYS A 4 5.98 2.43 26.57
N GLU A 5 6.21 3.70 26.90
CA GLU A 5 6.33 4.77 25.91
C GLU A 5 7.28 4.30 24.81
N GLY A 6 6.82 4.40 23.56
CA GLY A 6 7.58 3.96 22.40
C GLY A 6 8.96 4.60 22.40
N ASN A 7 9.98 3.77 22.19
CA ASN A 7 11.35 4.23 21.99
C ASN A 7 11.36 5.31 20.90
N LYS A 8 11.75 6.53 21.26
CA LYS A 8 11.93 7.67 20.34
C LYS A 8 13.04 7.45 19.30
N SER A 9 13.62 6.26 19.21
CA SER A 9 14.76 5.94 18.34
C SER A 9 14.38 5.24 17.03
N ASP A 10 13.09 5.05 16.73
CA ASP A 10 12.66 4.24 15.59
C ASP A 10 12.42 5.05 14.29
N THR A 11 12.76 6.34 14.28
CA THR A 11 12.10 7.30 13.36
C THR A 11 12.99 8.05 12.37
N ASP A 12 14.14 7.52 11.96
CA ASP A 12 14.96 8.16 10.90
C ASP A 12 15.36 7.24 9.73
N LYS A 13 14.95 5.97 9.72
CA LYS A 13 15.23 5.09 8.58
C LYS A 13 14.12 5.20 7.56
N LYS A 14 14.47 5.68 6.35
CA LYS A 14 13.58 5.65 5.18
C LYS A 14 13.02 4.22 5.06
N PRO A 15 11.70 4.03 4.94
CA PRO A 15 11.12 2.72 4.72
C PRO A 15 11.80 2.04 3.52
N PRO A 16 12.04 0.73 3.57
CA PRO A 16 12.58 0.02 2.41
C PRO A 16 11.64 0.21 1.21
N GLU A 17 12.23 0.51 0.05
CA GLU A 17 11.47 0.56 -1.20
C GLU A 17 11.10 -0.87 -1.59
N ILE A 18 9.81 -1.13 -1.71
CA ILE A 18 9.27 -2.44 -2.08
C ILE A 18 8.53 -2.34 -3.42
N PRO A 19 8.52 -3.41 -4.23
CA PRO A 19 7.67 -3.47 -5.41
C PRO A 19 6.20 -3.22 -5.08
N ILE A 20 5.49 -2.48 -5.93
CA ILE A 20 4.07 -2.13 -5.72
C ILE A 20 3.22 -3.39 -5.49
N ILE A 21 3.50 -4.48 -6.21
CA ILE A 21 2.78 -5.74 -6.07
C ILE A 21 2.97 -6.39 -4.70
N GLU A 22 4.16 -6.29 -4.11
CA GLU A 22 4.45 -6.79 -2.78
C GLU A 22 3.75 -5.94 -1.71
N GLY A 23 3.74 -4.62 -1.89
CA GLY A 23 2.99 -3.70 -1.03
C GLY A 23 1.48 -3.98 -1.06
N LEU A 24 0.92 -4.24 -2.24
CA LEU A 24 -0.50 -4.62 -2.40
C LEU A 24 -0.83 -5.93 -1.68
N ASN A 25 0.03 -6.94 -1.82
CA ASN A 25 -0.14 -8.22 -1.14
C ASN A 25 0.00 -8.09 0.39
N GLY A 26 0.93 -7.26 0.85
CA GLY A 26 1.09 -6.93 2.26
C GLY A 26 -0.14 -6.24 2.85
N LEU A 27 -0.69 -5.24 2.14
CA LEU A 27 -1.90 -4.55 2.56
C LEU A 27 -3.13 -5.48 2.60
N GLU A 28 -3.27 -6.39 1.64
CA GLU A 28 -4.35 -7.38 1.65
C GLU A 28 -4.23 -8.36 2.83
N LYS A 29 -3.02 -8.83 3.14
CA LYS A 29 -2.76 -9.65 4.33
C LYS A 29 -3.09 -8.90 5.62
N PHE A 30 -2.66 -7.64 5.74
CA PHE A 30 -2.96 -6.79 6.89
C PHE A 30 -4.47 -6.63 7.10
N ILE A 31 -5.21 -6.27 6.04
CA ILE A 31 -6.67 -6.15 6.08
C ILE A 31 -7.31 -7.48 6.52
N SER A 32 -6.80 -8.61 6.04
CA SER A 32 -7.33 -9.94 6.37
C SER A 32 -7.09 -10.31 7.83
N PHE A 33 -5.90 -10.04 8.35
CA PHE A 33 -5.57 -10.23 9.78
C PHE A 33 -6.47 -9.38 10.68
N VAL A 34 -6.62 -8.10 10.34
CA VAL A 34 -7.43 -7.17 11.12
C VAL A 34 -8.91 -7.57 11.13
N LYS A 35 -9.45 -8.09 10.02
CA LYS A 35 -10.83 -8.59 9.98
C LYS A 35 -11.12 -9.74 10.95
N GLN A 36 -10.09 -10.51 11.31
CA GLN A 36 -10.24 -11.66 12.22
C GLN A 36 -10.23 -11.23 13.70
N GLN A 37 -9.90 -9.98 13.99
CA GLN A 37 -9.93 -9.44 15.35
C GLN A 37 -11.39 -9.22 15.77
N GLU A 38 -11.81 -9.85 16.86
CA GLU A 38 -13.15 -9.64 17.47
C GLU A 38 -13.13 -8.53 18.54
N SER A 39 -12.01 -7.85 18.73
CA SER A 39 -11.85 -6.84 19.78
C SER A 39 -12.64 -5.56 19.46
N CYS A 40 -13.31 -5.01 20.48
CA CYS A 40 -14.10 -3.78 20.40
C CYS A 40 -13.29 -2.55 19.99
N ASP A 41 -11.96 -2.63 20.14
CA ASP A 41 -11.04 -1.52 19.91
C ASP A 41 -10.75 -1.29 18.42
N PHE A 42 -11.08 -2.26 17.55
CA PHE A 42 -10.83 -2.12 16.12
C PHE A 42 -12.09 -1.68 15.38
N ASN A 43 -12.08 -0.44 14.87
CA ASN A 43 -13.21 0.10 14.14
C ASN A 43 -13.29 -0.50 12.73
N VAL A 44 -14.41 -1.17 12.44
CA VAL A 44 -14.72 -1.74 11.11
C VAL A 44 -14.78 -0.65 10.02
N GLU A 45 -15.02 0.60 10.38
CA GLU A 45 -15.04 1.71 9.44
C GLU A 45 -13.64 2.05 8.90
N ASP A 46 -12.59 1.89 9.71
CA ASP A 46 -11.21 2.08 9.27
C ASP A 46 -10.82 1.02 8.23
N LEU A 47 -11.30 -0.21 8.39
CA LEU A 47 -11.14 -1.28 7.39
C LEU A 47 -11.74 -0.91 6.03
N LYS A 48 -12.82 -0.13 5.97
CA LYS A 48 -13.40 0.32 4.70
C LYS A 48 -12.46 1.28 3.97
N ILE A 49 -11.79 2.16 4.71
CA ILE A 49 -10.79 3.08 4.15
C ILE A 49 -9.66 2.29 3.51
N PHE A 50 -9.08 1.32 4.23
CA PHE A 50 -8.01 0.48 3.68
C PHE A 50 -8.45 -0.32 2.44
N ARG A 51 -9.67 -0.86 2.42
CA ARG A 51 -10.22 -1.56 1.23
C ARG A 51 -10.38 -0.62 0.04
N LYS A 52 -10.85 0.61 0.26
CA LYS A 52 -11.00 1.62 -0.80
C LYS A 52 -9.64 1.95 -1.44
N TYR A 53 -8.62 2.18 -0.62
CA TYR A 53 -7.26 2.44 -1.12
C TYR A 53 -6.66 1.22 -1.82
N LEU A 54 -6.83 0.02 -1.29
CA LEU A 54 -6.38 -1.21 -1.94
C LEU A 54 -6.96 -1.33 -3.36
N SER A 55 -8.27 -1.10 -3.50
CA SER A 55 -8.94 -1.12 -4.80
C SER A 55 -8.40 -0.05 -5.76
N PHE A 56 -8.21 1.17 -5.26
CA PHE A 56 -7.69 2.28 -6.06
C PHE A 56 -6.27 2.01 -6.57
N ILE A 57 -5.36 1.56 -5.69
CA ILE A 57 -3.97 1.28 -6.04
C ILE A 57 -3.88 0.09 -7.01
N ARG A 58 -4.66 -0.98 -6.78
CA ARG A 58 -4.74 -2.11 -7.72
C ARG A 58 -5.14 -1.67 -9.12
N ARG A 59 -6.18 -0.82 -9.23
CA ARG A 59 -6.60 -0.29 -10.52
C ARG A 59 -5.50 0.53 -11.18
N LYS A 60 -4.85 1.43 -10.43
CA LYS A 60 -3.76 2.26 -10.97
C LYS A 60 -2.56 1.44 -11.43
N TYR A 61 -2.22 0.38 -10.71
CA TYR A 61 -1.17 -0.56 -11.11
C TYR A 61 -1.52 -1.30 -12.42
N ILE A 62 -2.76 -1.78 -12.54
CA ILE A 62 -3.20 -2.44 -13.78
C ILE A 62 -3.21 -1.44 -14.96
N GLU A 63 -3.65 -0.20 -14.72
CA GLU A 63 -3.62 0.87 -15.72
C GLU A 63 -2.17 1.17 -16.15
N SER A 64 -1.23 1.30 -15.22
CA SER A 64 0.17 1.59 -15.54
C SER A 64 0.83 0.48 -16.35
N MET A 65 0.46 -0.79 -16.11
CA MET A 65 0.94 -1.93 -16.89
C MET A 65 0.45 -1.94 -18.35
N LYS A 66 -0.64 -1.23 -18.65
CA LYS A 66 -1.19 -1.11 -20.01
C LYS A 66 -0.73 0.16 -20.73
N GLN A 67 -0.17 1.12 -19.99
CA GLN A 67 0.31 2.37 -20.56
C GLN A 67 1.64 2.11 -21.28
N LYS A 68 1.71 2.57 -22.54
CA LYS A 68 2.99 2.64 -23.23
C LYS A 68 3.87 3.69 -22.55
N PRO A 69 5.16 3.41 -22.34
CA PRO A 69 6.07 4.41 -21.79
C PRO A 69 6.12 5.62 -22.72
N ILE A 70 6.23 6.83 -22.15
CA ILE A 70 6.24 8.07 -22.94
C ILE A 70 7.43 8.13 -23.91
N THR A 71 8.47 7.35 -23.66
CA THR A 71 9.60 7.15 -24.58
C THR A 71 9.18 6.60 -25.93
N ASP A 72 8.13 5.76 -25.97
CA ASP A 72 7.58 5.21 -27.22
C ASP A 72 6.93 6.31 -28.09
N PHE A 73 6.50 7.42 -27.49
CA PHE A 73 5.96 8.55 -28.25
C PHE A 73 7.07 9.33 -28.97
N PHE A 74 8.24 9.46 -28.34
CA PHE A 74 9.37 10.24 -28.88
C PHE A 74 10.27 9.42 -29.80
N SER A 75 10.20 8.08 -29.76
CA SER A 75 10.98 7.21 -30.65
C SER A 75 10.62 7.37 -32.13
N VAL A 76 9.41 7.86 -32.44
CA VAL A 76 8.95 8.12 -33.82
C VAL A 76 9.66 9.32 -34.47
N TYR A 77 10.25 10.22 -33.69
CA TYR A 77 10.90 11.44 -34.17
C TYR A 77 12.43 11.37 -34.14
N SER A 78 12.98 10.17 -33.93
CA SER A 78 14.42 9.95 -33.74
C SER A 78 15.15 9.43 -35.00
N GLU A 79 14.49 9.44 -36.16
CA GLU A 79 15.09 9.23 -37.50
C GLU A 79 15.40 10.58 -38.17
#